data_AF-A0A9D4TMW2-F1
#
_entry.id   AF-A0A9D4TMW2-F1
#
_cell.length_a   1.000
_cell.length_b   1.000
_cell.length_c   1.000
_cell.angle_alpha   90.00
_cell.angle_beta   90.00
_cell.angle_gamma   90.00
#
_symmetry.space_group_name_H-M   'P 1'
#
loop_
_entity.id
_entity.type
_entity.pdbx_description
1 polymer ?
#
loop_
_entity_poly.entity_id
_entity_poly.type
_entity_poly.pdbx_seq_one_letter_code
_entity_poly.pdbx_strand_id
1 'polypeptide(L)'
;MGKVAQANKKRPAASQSVESIQATITLELEAFAATSQEHTLKLTRDFNNRFFSRAQEALETCNSLQQQSEEWHDELAAKHSVCRKELTALRDKARKLAAKAASEAAELQDVQEEAAELVSQLRSKMIAVPSASTTKRRGVEQRQQRQGQQQRRNVTFKHRDAMRVIALGLAVALVALSGCLAQAPDYAQLLEAAQVDHASAFREFAQLHGKAYLGDAAEYARRHEAFQANLAKIVAHNSRSGVSYKLGLNAHADLTTEEFRLRYFGARPVDLLELRGAEMKEEGEEGDDKRPKGEKFPYSHEVPPARRDWREEGKITPVKDQHVGGAPCGCCYAFGGMAGVEAANTLYTGQLTTLSEQEIVDCDGLDYGCDGGDFANVFKWVRDNGGVDTDAHWPYEAKVTTCHKKRMRKHRPVTINGFVDVPEHNETALMQSVSHTPTVVAVCCGDYLDQWHLYKSGIMGQSVQCTKPLDHSVLVVGYDSDPESGEQFWLVKNSWGAQWGEGGYMRLKRGVAERDGQAGLATFPGYAYKNTPNPGQMRRMDMRGSVSMLAEYWQQWAEWLGTA
;
A
#
# COMPACT_ATOMS: atom_id res chain seq x y z
N MET A 1 -88.70 -34.98 74.70
CA MET A 1 -88.75 -33.62 75.25
C MET A 1 -87.87 -32.74 74.36
N GLY A 2 -88.34 -31.79 73.55
CA GLY A 2 -89.70 -31.39 73.19
C GLY A 2 -89.71 -30.63 71.84
N LYS A 3 -90.56 -31.13 70.92
CA LYS A 3 -91.32 -30.48 69.82
C LYS A 3 -90.53 -29.55 68.87
N VAL A 4 -90.38 -29.85 67.58
CA VAL A 4 -91.45 -29.88 66.56
C VAL A 4 -91.27 -31.06 65.58
N ALA A 5 -92.39 -31.70 65.23
CA ALA A 5 -92.50 -32.82 64.32
C ALA A 5 -93.10 -32.39 62.96
N GLN A 6 -92.67 -33.12 61.92
CA GLN A 6 -93.28 -33.34 60.59
C GLN A 6 -93.43 -32.17 59.60
N ALA A 7 -92.54 -32.16 58.60
CA ALA A 7 -92.96 -32.33 57.20
C ALA A 7 -91.76 -32.75 56.33
N ASN A 8 -91.95 -33.89 55.67
CA ASN A 8 -91.03 -34.58 54.80
C ASN A 8 -91.06 -33.95 53.39
N LYS A 9 -89.90 -33.76 52.74
CA LYS A 9 -89.61 -34.04 51.30
C LYS A 9 -88.64 -33.05 50.63
N LYS A 10 -87.63 -33.66 50.00
CA LYS A 10 -86.82 -33.20 48.85
C LYS A 10 -85.69 -32.19 49.11
N ARG A 11 -84.47 -32.72 49.26
CA ARG A 11 -83.31 -32.39 48.38
C ARG A 11 -82.14 -33.35 48.65
N PRO A 12 -82.06 -34.50 47.95
CA PRO A 12 -80.84 -35.30 47.80
C PRO A 12 -80.16 -35.08 46.42
N ALA A 13 -80.53 -34.03 45.67
CA ALA A 13 -80.11 -33.88 44.27
C ALA A 13 -78.90 -32.95 44.04
N ALA A 14 -78.39 -32.27 45.08
CA ALA A 14 -77.32 -31.28 44.91
C ALA A 14 -75.91 -31.79 45.27
N SER A 15 -75.75 -32.83 46.09
CA SER A 15 -74.41 -33.39 46.38
C SER A 15 -74.00 -34.45 45.35
N GLN A 16 -74.93 -35.30 44.88
CA GLN A 16 -74.65 -36.29 43.83
C GLN A 16 -74.29 -35.67 42.47
N SER A 17 -74.81 -34.48 42.14
CA SER A 17 -74.46 -33.81 40.88
C SER A 17 -73.07 -33.17 40.93
N VAL A 18 -72.64 -32.66 42.09
CA VAL A 18 -71.30 -32.05 42.24
C VAL A 18 -70.21 -33.13 42.25
N GLU A 19 -70.42 -34.23 42.97
CA GLU A 19 -69.48 -35.37 42.96
C GLU A 19 -69.39 -36.04 41.59
N SER A 20 -70.51 -36.17 40.86
CA SER A 20 -70.51 -36.73 39.50
C SER A 20 -69.82 -35.81 38.48
N ILE A 21 -70.00 -34.49 38.58
CA ILE A 21 -69.32 -33.52 37.70
C ILE A 21 -67.82 -33.49 38.04
N GLN A 22 -67.46 -33.52 39.32
CA GLN A 22 -66.07 -33.51 39.74
C GLN A 22 -65.33 -34.80 39.33
N ALA A 23 -65.99 -35.96 39.41
CA ALA A 23 -65.45 -37.22 38.91
C ALA A 23 -65.26 -37.21 37.38
N THR A 24 -66.19 -36.62 36.64
CA THR A 24 -66.10 -36.51 35.17
C THR A 24 -64.97 -35.55 34.75
N ILE A 25 -64.87 -34.38 35.40
CA ILE A 25 -63.79 -33.42 35.15
C ILE A 25 -62.43 -34.02 35.52
N THR A 26 -62.35 -34.80 36.61
CA THR A 26 -61.10 -35.47 37.00
C THR A 26 -60.68 -36.51 35.95
N LEU A 27 -61.61 -37.34 35.46
CA LEU A 27 -61.34 -38.31 34.41
C LEU A 27 -60.94 -37.66 33.08
N GLU A 28 -61.56 -36.53 32.70
CA GLU A 28 -61.18 -35.80 31.49
C GLU A 28 -59.82 -35.10 31.64
N LEU A 29 -59.49 -34.58 32.83
CA LEU A 29 -58.17 -34.01 33.13
C LEU A 29 -57.07 -35.09 33.15
N GLU A 30 -57.36 -36.27 33.68
CA GLU A 30 -56.44 -37.42 33.65
C GLU A 30 -56.22 -37.94 32.23
N ALA A 31 -57.29 -38.03 31.42
CA ALA A 31 -57.19 -38.40 30.00
C ALA A 31 -56.43 -37.34 29.18
N PHE A 32 -56.67 -36.05 29.45
CA PHE A 32 -55.93 -34.95 28.82
C PHE A 32 -54.46 -34.95 29.24
N ALA A 33 -54.16 -35.18 30.52
CA ALA A 33 -52.80 -35.30 31.03
C ALA A 33 -52.05 -36.49 30.41
N ALA A 34 -52.69 -37.65 30.30
CA ALA A 34 -52.12 -38.83 29.65
C ALA A 34 -51.82 -38.58 28.16
N THR A 35 -52.76 -37.97 27.43
CA THR A 35 -52.60 -37.66 26.00
C THR A 35 -51.52 -36.58 25.79
N SER A 36 -51.47 -35.57 26.66
CA SER A 36 -50.45 -34.52 26.65
C SER A 36 -49.06 -35.08 26.94
N GLN A 37 -48.95 -36.01 27.89
CA GLN A 37 -47.71 -36.68 28.24
C GLN A 37 -47.21 -37.56 27.09
N GLU A 38 -48.09 -38.32 26.44
CA GLU A 38 -47.74 -39.15 25.28
C GLU A 38 -47.30 -38.29 24.08
N HIS A 39 -47.99 -37.19 23.82
CA HIS A 39 -47.62 -36.26 22.74
C HIS A 39 -46.28 -35.55 23.02
N THR A 40 -46.03 -35.18 24.27
CA THR A 40 -44.75 -34.59 24.71
C THR A 40 -43.61 -35.60 24.62
N LEU A 41 -43.83 -36.86 25.00
CA LEU A 41 -42.85 -37.93 24.84
C LEU A 41 -42.54 -38.20 23.37
N LYS A 42 -43.55 -38.18 22.49
CA LYS A 42 -43.36 -38.36 21.05
C LYS A 42 -42.56 -37.20 20.44
N LEU A 43 -42.90 -35.95 20.74
CA LEU A 43 -42.17 -34.78 20.29
C LEU A 43 -40.72 -34.76 20.81
N THR A 44 -40.51 -35.12 22.07
CA THR A 44 -39.18 -35.22 22.68
C THR A 44 -38.36 -36.32 22.00
N ARG A 45 -38.97 -37.46 21.68
CA ARG A 45 -38.32 -38.56 20.96
C ARG A 45 -37.95 -38.16 19.54
N ASP A 46 -38.85 -37.50 18.82
CA ASP A 46 -38.61 -37.03 17.45
C ASP A 46 -37.57 -35.90 17.39
N PHE A 47 -37.55 -35.03 18.40
CA PHE A 47 -36.53 -34.00 18.57
C PHE A 47 -35.18 -34.63 18.86
N ASN A 48 -35.10 -35.55 19.84
CA ASN A 48 -33.86 -36.25 20.19
C ASN A 48 -33.32 -37.04 19.00
N ASN A 49 -34.17 -37.79 18.28
CA ASN A 49 -33.74 -38.53 17.10
C ASN A 49 -33.18 -37.63 16.01
N ARG A 50 -33.81 -36.47 15.74
CA ARG A 50 -33.31 -35.49 14.78
C ARG A 50 -32.03 -34.81 15.25
N PHE A 51 -31.94 -34.50 16.55
CA PHE A 51 -30.76 -33.91 17.17
C PHE A 51 -29.57 -34.87 17.11
N PHE A 52 -29.75 -36.13 17.49
CA PHE A 52 -28.69 -37.15 17.44
C PHE A 52 -28.28 -37.47 16.00
N SER A 53 -29.22 -37.54 15.04
CA SER A 53 -28.89 -37.72 13.63
C SER A 53 -28.03 -36.57 13.09
N ARG A 54 -28.39 -35.31 13.37
CA ARG A 54 -27.61 -34.15 12.95
C ARG A 54 -26.26 -34.04 13.67
N ALA A 55 -26.21 -34.42 14.95
CA ALA A 55 -24.96 -34.47 15.71
C ALA A 55 -24.01 -35.53 15.14
N GLN A 56 -24.54 -36.66 14.67
CA GLN A 56 -23.76 -37.71 14.03
C GLN A 56 -23.24 -37.28 12.63
N GLU A 57 -24.09 -36.66 11.81
CA GLU A 57 -23.66 -36.06 10.53
C GLU A 57 -22.57 -34.99 10.72
N ALA A 58 -22.70 -34.16 11.76
CA ALA A 58 -21.70 -33.15 12.11
C ALA A 58 -20.39 -33.78 12.58
N LEU A 59 -20.45 -34.87 13.36
CA LEU A 59 -19.27 -35.61 13.81
C LEU A 59 -18.55 -36.29 12.63
N GLU A 60 -19.29 -36.89 11.70
CA GLU A 60 -18.74 -37.49 10.48
C GLU A 60 -18.07 -36.44 9.59
N THR A 61 -18.67 -35.25 9.48
CA THR A 61 -18.09 -34.10 8.77
C THR A 61 -16.81 -33.60 9.45
N CYS A 62 -16.81 -33.46 10.78
CA CYS A 62 -15.61 -33.08 11.54
C CYS A 62 -14.47 -34.10 11.40
N ASN A 63 -14.78 -35.40 11.44
CA ASN A 63 -13.78 -36.46 11.26
C ASN A 63 -13.19 -36.44 9.84
N SER A 64 -14.03 -36.22 8.82
CA SER A 64 -13.58 -36.06 7.42
C SER A 64 -12.67 -34.84 7.25
N LEU A 65 -13.02 -33.70 7.84
CA LEU A 65 -12.19 -32.50 7.83
C LEU A 65 -10.89 -32.67 8.61
N GLN A 66 -10.91 -33.40 9.72
CA GLN A 66 -9.69 -33.74 10.47
C GLN A 66 -8.77 -34.63 9.64
N GLN A 67 -9.31 -35.65 8.96
CA GLN A 67 -8.54 -36.52 8.07
C GLN A 67 -7.94 -35.73 6.89
N GLN A 68 -8.71 -34.84 6.27
CA GLN A 68 -8.19 -33.94 5.23
C GLN A 68 -7.11 -32.99 5.78
N SER A 69 -7.26 -32.52 7.01
CA SER A 69 -6.24 -31.69 7.67
C SER A 69 -4.95 -32.47 7.90
N GLU A 70 -5.03 -33.73 8.36
CA GLU A 70 -3.88 -34.61 8.56
C GLU A 70 -3.19 -34.95 7.23
N GLU A 71 -3.95 -35.24 6.16
CA GLU A 71 -3.41 -35.44 4.80
C GLU A 71 -2.70 -34.19 4.28
N TRP A 72 -3.27 -32.99 4.50
CA TRP A 72 -2.62 -31.73 4.13
C TRP A 72 -1.36 -31.47 4.95
N HIS A 73 -1.35 -31.80 6.24
CA HIS A 73 -0.16 -31.67 7.08
C HIS A 73 0.95 -32.62 6.62
N ASP A 74 0.62 -33.84 6.23
CA ASP A 74 1.58 -34.80 5.68
C ASP A 74 2.10 -34.36 4.31
N GLU A 75 1.25 -33.81 3.44
CA GLU A 75 1.66 -33.26 2.15
C GLU A 75 2.56 -32.03 2.33
N LEU A 76 2.24 -31.14 3.28
CA LEU A 76 3.08 -29.99 3.62
C LEU A 76 4.42 -30.45 4.22
N ALA A 77 4.41 -31.45 5.10
CA ALA A 77 5.61 -32.01 5.70
C ALA A 77 6.51 -32.68 4.66
N ALA A 78 5.93 -33.37 3.68
CA ALA A 78 6.63 -33.94 2.54
C ALA A 78 7.26 -32.84 1.66
N LYS A 79 6.49 -31.81 1.28
CA LYS A 79 7.01 -30.64 0.53
C LYS A 79 8.10 -29.90 1.29
N HIS A 80 7.94 -29.73 2.60
CA HIS A 80 8.94 -29.08 3.46
C HIS A 80 10.20 -29.96 3.67
N SER A 81 10.07 -31.28 3.61
CA SER A 81 11.20 -32.23 3.60
C SER A 81 11.99 -32.13 2.28
N VAL A 82 11.30 -32.06 1.14
CA VAL A 82 11.92 -31.85 -0.18
C VAL A 82 12.64 -30.50 -0.22
N CYS A 83 11.97 -29.42 0.18
CA CYS A 83 12.55 -28.07 0.23
C CYS A 83 13.76 -28.00 1.17
N ARG A 84 13.72 -28.66 2.34
CA ARG A 84 14.89 -28.75 3.25
C ARG A 84 16.06 -29.51 2.64
N LYS A 85 15.81 -30.60 1.91
CA LYS A 85 16.87 -31.35 1.21
C LYS A 85 17.50 -30.50 0.10
N GLU A 86 16.70 -29.78 -0.68
CA GLU A 86 17.16 -28.87 -1.72
C GLU A 86 17.95 -27.68 -1.14
N LEU A 87 17.45 -27.06 -0.06
CA LEU A 87 18.14 -25.97 0.63
C LEU A 87 19.48 -26.42 1.21
N THR A 88 19.56 -27.65 1.73
CA THR A 88 20.81 -28.24 2.23
C THR A 88 21.79 -28.50 1.09
N ALA A 89 21.32 -29.06 -0.04
CA ALA A 89 22.14 -29.26 -1.23
C ALA A 89 22.67 -27.93 -1.81
N LEU A 90 21.85 -26.88 -1.82
CA LEU A 90 22.24 -25.54 -2.23
C LEU A 90 23.28 -24.91 -1.28
N ARG A 91 23.11 -25.07 0.03
CA ARG A 91 24.11 -24.61 1.03
C ARG A 91 25.44 -25.33 0.88
N ASP A 92 25.43 -26.63 0.65
CA ASP A 92 26.67 -27.39 0.44
C ASP A 92 27.35 -27.03 -0.89
N LYS A 93 26.57 -26.76 -1.94
CA LYS A 93 27.10 -26.24 -3.20
C LYS A 93 27.71 -24.85 -3.01
N ALA A 94 27.04 -23.96 -2.28
CA ALA A 94 27.55 -22.63 -1.95
C ALA A 94 28.83 -22.69 -1.12
N ARG A 95 28.91 -23.58 -0.13
CA ARG A 95 30.14 -23.81 0.66
C ARG A 95 31.29 -24.32 -0.20
N LYS A 96 31.04 -25.27 -1.11
CA LYS A 96 32.07 -25.78 -2.04
C LYS A 96 32.57 -24.68 -2.98
N LEU A 97 31.66 -23.82 -3.47
CA LEU A 97 32.02 -22.68 -4.30
C LEU A 97 32.79 -21.62 -3.52
N ALA A 98 32.41 -21.34 -2.27
CA ALA A 98 33.14 -20.42 -1.39
C ALA A 98 34.54 -20.95 -1.03
N ALA A 99 34.67 -22.24 -0.75
CA ALA A 99 35.97 -22.88 -0.51
C ALA A 99 36.87 -22.84 -1.76
N LYS A 100 36.29 -23.06 -2.94
CA LYS A 100 37.00 -22.92 -4.22
C LYS A 100 37.43 -21.48 -4.47
N ALA A 101 36.55 -20.50 -4.23
CA ALA A 101 36.88 -19.08 -4.36
C ALA A 101 37.95 -18.64 -3.35
N ALA A 102 37.95 -19.18 -2.13
CA ALA A 102 38.98 -18.93 -1.13
C ALA A 102 40.33 -19.53 -1.53
N SER A 103 40.34 -20.74 -2.12
CA SER A 103 41.55 -21.36 -2.68
C SER A 103 42.12 -20.54 -3.85
N GLU A 104 41.25 -20.08 -4.76
CA GLU A 104 41.65 -19.26 -5.91
C GLU A 104 42.12 -17.86 -5.46
N ALA A 105 41.54 -17.30 -4.38
CA ALA A 105 41.99 -16.05 -3.77
C ALA A 105 43.34 -16.20 -3.06
N ALA A 106 43.59 -17.33 -2.40
CA ALA A 106 44.88 -17.64 -1.78
C ALA A 106 45.99 -17.78 -2.84
N GLU A 107 45.73 -18.47 -3.96
CA GLU A 107 46.66 -18.51 -5.10
C GLU A 107 46.93 -17.11 -5.68
N LEU A 108 45.91 -16.24 -5.72
CA LEU A 108 46.06 -14.84 -6.16
C LEU A 108 46.88 -14.00 -5.18
N GLN A 109 46.81 -14.28 -3.88
CA GLN A 109 47.58 -13.61 -2.86
C GLN A 109 49.05 -14.04 -2.89
N ASP A 110 49.34 -15.32 -3.08
CA ASP A 110 50.71 -15.83 -3.29
C ASP A 110 51.36 -15.18 -4.54
N VAL A 111 50.60 -15.04 -5.63
CA VAL A 111 51.07 -14.37 -6.85
C VAL A 111 51.29 -12.86 -6.62
N GLN A 112 50.50 -12.22 -5.75
CA GLN A 112 50.70 -10.81 -5.38
C GLN A 112 51.92 -10.62 -4.48
N GLU A 113 52.19 -11.55 -3.57
CA GLU A 113 53.39 -11.53 -2.72
C GLU A 113 54.67 -11.80 -3.54
N GLU A 114 54.66 -12.80 -4.45
CA GLU A 114 55.75 -13.00 -5.42
C GLU A 114 55.97 -11.76 -6.30
N ALA A 115 54.89 -11.11 -6.75
CA ALA A 115 54.97 -9.88 -7.53
C ALA A 115 55.54 -8.71 -6.72
N ALA A 116 55.17 -8.59 -5.45
CA ALA A 116 55.70 -7.55 -4.54
C ALA A 116 57.19 -7.76 -4.25
N GLU A 117 57.63 -9.02 -4.09
CA GLU A 117 59.03 -9.36 -3.91
C GLU A 117 59.85 -9.09 -5.18
N LEU A 118 59.31 -9.41 -6.36
CA LEU A 118 59.93 -9.05 -7.64
C LEU A 118 60.07 -7.53 -7.81
N VAL A 119 59.06 -6.76 -7.42
CA VAL A 119 59.09 -5.28 -7.46
C VAL A 119 60.11 -4.73 -6.47
N SER A 120 60.26 -5.34 -5.29
CA SER A 120 61.28 -4.98 -4.31
C SER A 120 62.70 -5.27 -4.83
N GLN A 121 62.92 -6.45 -5.42
CA GLN A 121 64.19 -6.82 -6.04
C GLN A 121 64.56 -5.89 -7.20
N LEU A 122 63.59 -5.49 -8.04
CA LEU A 122 63.78 -4.52 -9.12
C LEU A 122 64.14 -3.13 -8.59
N ARG A 123 63.50 -2.66 -7.51
CA ARG A 123 63.84 -1.39 -6.86
C ARG A 123 65.26 -1.38 -6.29
N SER A 124 65.69 -2.49 -5.66
CA SER A 124 67.07 -2.60 -5.13
C SER A 124 68.15 -2.52 -6.23
N LYS A 125 67.86 -3.06 -7.42
CA LYS A 125 68.78 -3.03 -8.58
C LYS A 125 68.80 -1.67 -9.30
N MET A 126 67.75 -0.86 -9.16
CA MET A 126 67.67 0.48 -9.75
C MET A 126 68.44 1.55 -8.98
N ILE A 127 68.77 1.32 -7.70
CA ILE A 127 69.50 2.29 -6.85
C ILE A 127 71.03 2.16 -7.01
N ALA A 128 71.52 1.10 -7.67
CA ALA A 128 72.96 0.83 -7.82
C ALA A 128 73.42 0.88 -9.30
N VAL A 129 73.31 2.03 -9.97
CA VAL A 129 74.05 2.27 -11.24
C VAL A 129 74.50 3.73 -11.35
N PRO A 130 75.81 4.04 -11.26
CA PRO A 130 76.33 5.34 -11.68
C PRO A 130 76.55 5.39 -13.19
N SER A 131 76.35 6.58 -13.74
CA SER A 131 76.52 6.99 -15.15
C SER A 131 77.81 6.49 -15.82
N ALA A 132 77.71 5.80 -16.97
CA ALA A 132 78.65 5.92 -18.10
C ALA A 132 78.12 5.34 -19.43
N SER A 133 78.11 6.21 -20.45
CA SER A 133 78.36 6.06 -21.90
C SER A 133 78.12 4.74 -22.69
N THR A 134 77.30 4.89 -23.75
CA THR A 134 77.41 4.39 -25.14
C THR A 134 77.71 2.92 -25.49
N THR A 135 76.87 2.42 -26.42
CA THR A 135 77.11 1.37 -27.44
C THR A 135 76.61 -0.05 -27.12
N LYS A 136 75.32 -0.32 -27.41
CA LYS A 136 74.77 -1.54 -28.05
C LYS A 136 73.23 -1.53 -28.03
N ARG A 137 72.63 -0.69 -28.88
CA ARG A 137 71.21 -0.80 -29.28
C ARG A 137 71.14 -1.65 -30.56
N ARG A 138 70.70 -2.90 -30.42
CA ARG A 138 69.99 -3.73 -31.42
C ARG A 138 70.13 -5.20 -31.00
N GLY A 139 69.18 -5.67 -30.20
CA GLY A 139 69.12 -7.07 -29.76
C GLY A 139 68.15 -7.31 -28.60
N VAL A 140 67.92 -6.29 -27.75
CA VAL A 140 67.09 -6.43 -26.54
C VAL A 140 65.64 -5.96 -26.76
N GLU A 141 65.39 -5.02 -27.68
CA GLU A 141 64.05 -4.45 -27.92
C GLU A 141 63.06 -5.42 -28.61
N GLN A 142 63.53 -6.43 -29.37
CA GLN A 142 62.62 -7.41 -30.01
C GLN A 142 62.17 -8.55 -29.09
N ARG A 143 62.91 -8.86 -28.00
CA ARG A 143 62.48 -9.87 -27.02
C ARG A 143 61.50 -9.31 -25.98
N GLN A 144 61.64 -8.03 -25.60
CA GLN A 144 60.75 -7.40 -24.62
C GLN A 144 59.37 -7.02 -25.21
N GLN A 145 59.28 -6.67 -26.50
CA GLN A 145 57.97 -6.40 -27.13
C GLN A 145 57.12 -7.66 -27.34
N ARG A 146 57.73 -8.84 -27.59
CA ARG A 146 56.99 -10.10 -27.75
C ARG A 146 56.42 -10.64 -26.43
N GLN A 147 57.13 -10.48 -25.31
CA GLN A 147 56.63 -10.87 -23.99
C GLN A 147 55.49 -9.95 -23.50
N GLY A 148 55.58 -8.64 -23.76
CA GLY A 148 54.53 -7.67 -23.39
C GLY A 148 53.21 -7.85 -24.17
N GLN A 149 53.24 -8.26 -25.44
CA GLN A 149 52.02 -8.54 -26.21
C GLN A 149 51.34 -9.86 -25.82
N GLN A 150 52.11 -10.86 -25.38
CA GLN A 150 51.56 -12.16 -24.95
C GLN A 150 50.94 -12.08 -23.54
N GLN A 151 51.50 -11.28 -22.63
CA GLN A 151 50.89 -10.97 -21.33
C GLN A 151 49.62 -10.12 -21.45
N ARG A 152 49.57 -9.11 -22.34
CA ARG A 152 48.35 -8.32 -22.57
C ARG A 152 47.20 -9.13 -23.20
N ARG A 153 47.52 -10.11 -24.06
CA ARG A 153 46.52 -11.07 -24.60
C ARG A 153 45.97 -12.01 -23.52
N ASN A 154 46.79 -12.48 -22.59
CA ASN A 154 46.33 -13.39 -21.52
C ASN A 154 45.47 -12.68 -20.47
N VAL A 155 45.75 -11.41 -20.15
CA VAL A 155 44.93 -10.62 -19.20
C VAL A 155 43.58 -10.23 -19.84
N THR A 156 43.56 -9.83 -21.11
CA THR A 156 42.30 -9.51 -21.84
C THR A 156 41.46 -10.75 -22.14
N PHE A 157 42.06 -11.93 -22.31
CA PHE A 157 41.36 -13.22 -22.44
C PHE A 157 40.69 -13.64 -21.11
N LYS A 158 41.41 -13.57 -19.98
CA LYS A 158 40.86 -13.88 -18.64
C LYS A 158 39.74 -12.94 -18.20
N HIS A 159 39.80 -11.65 -18.56
CA HIS A 159 38.73 -10.69 -18.26
C HIS A 159 37.43 -10.95 -19.03
N ARG A 160 37.52 -11.48 -20.27
CA ARG A 160 36.34 -11.84 -21.09
C ARG A 160 35.62 -13.06 -20.55
N ASP A 161 36.34 -14.04 -20.03
CA ASP A 161 35.74 -15.24 -19.47
C ASP A 161 35.15 -14.98 -18.08
N ALA A 162 35.78 -14.13 -17.25
CA ALA A 162 35.20 -13.67 -15.99
C ALA A 162 33.88 -12.89 -16.21
N MET A 163 33.83 -11.99 -17.20
CA MET A 163 32.60 -11.26 -17.54
C MET A 163 31.50 -12.16 -18.12
N ARG A 164 31.86 -13.23 -18.88
CA ARG A 164 30.90 -14.23 -19.36
C ARG A 164 30.32 -15.09 -18.23
N VAL A 165 31.13 -15.45 -17.24
CA VAL A 165 30.68 -16.21 -16.07
C VAL A 165 29.78 -15.37 -15.17
N ILE A 166 30.09 -14.08 -15.00
CA ILE A 166 29.21 -13.14 -14.27
C ILE A 166 27.90 -12.91 -15.02
N ALA A 167 27.95 -12.74 -16.35
CA ALA A 167 26.75 -12.60 -17.18
C ALA A 167 25.88 -13.86 -17.18
N LEU A 168 26.48 -15.06 -17.26
CA LEU A 168 25.75 -16.33 -17.10
C LEU A 168 25.20 -16.48 -15.67
N GLY A 169 25.96 -16.08 -14.65
CA GLY A 169 25.53 -16.11 -13.25
C GLY A 169 24.32 -15.22 -12.99
N LEU A 170 24.31 -14.01 -13.57
CA LEU A 170 23.18 -13.10 -13.51
C LEU A 170 21.97 -13.60 -14.33
N ALA A 171 22.19 -14.20 -15.50
CA ALA A 171 21.12 -14.80 -16.30
C ALA A 171 20.48 -16.02 -15.60
N VAL A 172 21.28 -16.89 -14.98
CA VAL A 172 20.78 -18.03 -14.20
C VAL A 172 20.09 -17.56 -12.91
N ALA A 173 20.57 -16.49 -12.26
CA ALA A 173 19.88 -15.89 -11.11
C ALA A 173 18.53 -15.26 -11.51
N LEU A 174 18.44 -14.61 -12.67
CA LEU A 174 17.18 -14.07 -13.21
C LEU A 174 16.19 -15.19 -13.58
N VAL A 175 16.67 -16.28 -14.18
CA VAL A 175 15.83 -17.45 -14.51
C VAL A 175 15.39 -18.20 -13.24
N ALA A 176 16.26 -18.31 -12.23
CA ALA A 176 15.92 -18.92 -10.94
C ALA A 176 14.96 -18.04 -10.10
N LEU A 177 15.08 -16.71 -10.18
CA LEU A 177 14.11 -15.79 -9.58
C LEU A 177 12.77 -15.79 -10.33
N SER A 178 12.76 -16.03 -11.64
CA SER A 178 11.51 -16.23 -12.40
C SER A 178 10.81 -17.56 -12.09
N GLY A 179 11.54 -18.58 -11.62
CA GLY A 179 10.99 -19.91 -11.31
C GLY A 179 10.37 -20.05 -9.92
N CYS A 180 10.56 -19.07 -9.02
CA CYS A 180 9.97 -19.06 -7.67
C CYS A 180 8.86 -18.01 -7.48
N LEU A 181 8.51 -17.25 -8.53
CA LEU A 181 7.19 -16.66 -8.59
C LEU A 181 6.27 -17.79 -9.06
N ALA A 182 5.53 -18.41 -8.14
CA ALA A 182 4.22 -18.92 -8.54
C ALA A 182 3.57 -17.74 -9.27
N GLN A 183 3.39 -17.87 -10.59
CA GLN A 183 2.68 -16.86 -11.36
C GLN A 183 1.38 -16.67 -10.62
N ALA A 184 1.20 -15.50 -9.99
CA ALA A 184 -0.10 -15.10 -9.53
C ALA A 184 -1.03 -15.37 -10.72
N PRO A 185 -2.14 -16.09 -10.53
CA PRO A 185 -3.05 -16.43 -11.61
C PRO A 185 -3.23 -15.19 -12.47
N ASP A 186 -2.99 -15.34 -13.77
CA ASP A 186 -3.08 -14.21 -14.69
C ASP A 186 -4.45 -13.58 -14.46
N TYR A 187 -4.49 -12.26 -14.31
CA TYR A 187 -5.72 -11.54 -14.08
C TYR A 187 -6.80 -11.92 -15.12
N ALA A 188 -6.39 -12.23 -16.36
CA ALA A 188 -7.26 -12.77 -17.39
C ALA A 188 -7.89 -14.12 -17.01
N GLN A 189 -7.11 -15.03 -16.42
CA GLN A 189 -7.57 -16.33 -15.93
C GLN A 189 -8.57 -16.18 -14.79
N LEU A 190 -8.32 -15.30 -13.81
CA LEU A 190 -9.27 -15.07 -12.71
C LEU A 190 -10.59 -14.49 -13.24
N LEU A 191 -10.53 -13.55 -14.20
CA LEU A 191 -11.72 -12.95 -14.79
C LEU A 191 -12.54 -13.94 -15.65
N GLU A 192 -11.86 -14.84 -16.37
CA GLU A 192 -12.51 -15.93 -17.13
C GLU A 192 -13.11 -16.97 -16.20
N ALA A 193 -12.36 -17.44 -15.20
CA ALA A 193 -12.84 -18.39 -14.20
C ALA A 193 -14.06 -17.83 -13.45
N ALA A 194 -14.02 -16.54 -13.10
CA ALA A 194 -15.13 -15.87 -12.44
C ALA A 194 -16.41 -15.86 -13.28
N GLN A 195 -16.34 -15.87 -14.61
CA GLN A 195 -17.53 -15.93 -15.47
C GLN A 195 -18.15 -17.32 -15.56
N VAL A 196 -17.41 -18.37 -15.21
CA VAL A 196 -17.86 -19.78 -15.28
C VAL A 196 -18.30 -20.29 -13.91
N ASP A 197 -17.51 -20.03 -12.86
CA ASP A 197 -17.78 -20.43 -11.48
C ASP A 197 -17.43 -19.28 -10.52
N HIS A 198 -18.43 -18.46 -10.23
CA HIS A 198 -18.31 -17.33 -9.30
C HIS A 198 -17.85 -17.76 -7.90
N ALA A 199 -18.27 -18.94 -7.42
CA ALA A 199 -18.01 -19.37 -6.05
C ALA A 199 -16.55 -19.78 -5.87
N SER A 200 -15.97 -20.51 -6.83
CA SER A 200 -14.55 -20.84 -6.82
C SER A 200 -13.68 -19.61 -7.04
N ALA A 201 -14.04 -18.76 -8.01
CA ALA A 201 -13.29 -17.53 -8.28
C ALA A 201 -13.30 -16.55 -7.10
N PHE A 202 -14.40 -16.47 -6.33
CA PHE A 202 -14.44 -15.63 -5.14
C PHE A 202 -13.52 -16.15 -4.02
N ARG A 203 -13.38 -17.48 -3.86
CA ARG A 203 -12.40 -18.04 -2.91
C ARG A 203 -10.97 -17.71 -3.31
N GLU A 204 -10.66 -17.83 -4.59
CA GLU A 204 -9.34 -17.47 -5.14
C GLU A 204 -9.07 -15.97 -5.00
N PHE A 205 -10.06 -15.13 -5.33
CA PHE A 205 -10.03 -13.69 -5.07
C PHE A 205 -9.72 -13.37 -3.60
N ALA A 206 -10.44 -14.00 -2.67
CA ALA A 206 -10.23 -13.78 -1.24
C ALA A 206 -8.81 -14.16 -0.82
N GLN A 207 -8.28 -15.28 -1.32
CA GLN A 207 -6.89 -15.69 -1.06
C GLN A 207 -5.87 -14.71 -1.64
N LEU A 208 -6.05 -14.31 -2.91
CA LEU A 208 -5.16 -13.39 -3.62
C LEU A 208 -5.04 -12.04 -2.90
N HIS A 209 -6.15 -11.56 -2.34
CA HIS A 209 -6.22 -10.27 -1.66
C HIS A 209 -6.09 -10.37 -0.14
N GLY A 210 -5.75 -11.55 0.40
CA GLY A 210 -5.57 -11.78 1.84
C GLY A 210 -6.84 -11.52 2.67
N LYS A 211 -8.02 -11.71 2.08
CA LYS A 211 -9.32 -11.54 2.72
C LYS A 211 -9.73 -12.84 3.42
N ALA A 212 -10.22 -12.72 4.65
CA ALA A 212 -10.77 -13.83 5.39
C ALA A 212 -12.17 -13.46 5.90
N TYR A 213 -13.16 -14.29 5.53
CA TYR A 213 -14.56 -14.15 5.96
C TYR A 213 -14.99 -15.33 6.86
N LEU A 214 -14.00 -16.02 7.46
CA LEU A 214 -14.24 -17.20 8.28
C LEU A 214 -15.05 -16.82 9.53
N GLY A 215 -16.10 -17.59 9.81
CA GLY A 215 -16.93 -17.41 11.00
C GLY A 215 -18.07 -16.40 10.85
N ASP A 216 -18.17 -15.68 9.73
CA ASP A 216 -19.32 -14.82 9.40
C ASP A 216 -19.91 -15.18 8.03
N ALA A 217 -20.85 -16.12 8.04
CA ALA A 217 -21.55 -16.56 6.83
C ALA A 217 -22.36 -15.44 6.17
N ALA A 218 -22.84 -14.47 6.95
CA ALA A 218 -23.59 -13.34 6.43
C ALA A 218 -22.67 -12.34 5.72
N GLU A 219 -21.48 -12.08 6.25
CA GLU A 219 -20.46 -11.30 5.56
C GLU A 219 -20.00 -12.00 4.28
N TYR A 220 -19.67 -13.29 4.32
CA TYR A 220 -19.29 -14.03 3.12
C TYR A 220 -20.35 -13.91 2.03
N ALA A 221 -21.64 -14.10 2.37
CA ALA A 221 -22.73 -13.98 1.42
C ALA A 221 -22.83 -12.57 0.80
N ARG A 222 -22.75 -11.51 1.62
CA ARG A 222 -22.78 -10.11 1.13
C ARG A 222 -21.60 -9.79 0.21
N ARG A 223 -20.39 -10.23 0.60
CA ARG A 223 -19.15 -9.99 -0.15
C ARG A 223 -19.15 -10.74 -1.49
N HIS A 224 -19.65 -11.98 -1.49
CA HIS A 224 -19.82 -12.77 -2.70
C HIS A 224 -20.86 -12.15 -3.65
N GLU A 225 -21.99 -11.66 -3.13
CA GLU A 225 -23.01 -10.96 -3.93
C GLU A 225 -22.45 -9.68 -4.56
N ALA A 226 -21.75 -8.85 -3.79
CA ALA A 226 -21.08 -7.66 -4.30
C ALA A 226 -20.03 -8.00 -5.37
N PHE A 227 -19.23 -9.05 -5.15
CA PHE A 227 -18.26 -9.56 -6.12
C PHE A 227 -18.92 -9.96 -7.44
N GLN A 228 -20.04 -10.68 -7.40
CA GLN A 228 -20.80 -11.06 -8.60
C GLN A 228 -21.34 -9.84 -9.35
N ALA A 229 -21.92 -8.87 -8.62
CA ALA A 229 -22.42 -7.64 -9.22
C ALA A 229 -21.31 -6.83 -9.90
N ASN A 230 -20.14 -6.71 -9.25
CA ASN A 230 -19.00 -6.00 -9.82
C ASN A 230 -18.38 -6.74 -11.00
N LEU A 231 -18.32 -8.08 -10.96
CA LEU A 231 -17.90 -8.89 -12.10
C LEU A 231 -18.75 -8.59 -13.34
N ALA A 232 -20.07 -8.51 -13.20
CA ALA A 232 -20.96 -8.18 -14.30
C ALA A 232 -20.64 -6.79 -14.89
N LYS A 233 -20.38 -5.77 -14.04
CA LYS A 233 -19.95 -4.44 -14.48
C LYS A 233 -18.63 -4.49 -15.26
N ILE A 234 -17.66 -5.26 -14.76
CA ILE A 234 -16.34 -5.43 -15.37
C ILE A 234 -16.46 -6.04 -16.77
N VAL A 235 -17.21 -7.14 -16.90
CA VAL A 235 -17.41 -7.83 -18.18
C VAL A 235 -18.14 -6.92 -19.17
N ALA A 236 -19.21 -6.26 -18.73
CA ALA A 236 -19.95 -5.31 -19.56
C ALA A 236 -19.06 -4.17 -20.07
N HIS A 237 -18.24 -3.57 -19.21
CA HIS A 237 -17.29 -2.53 -19.62
C HIS A 237 -16.24 -3.05 -20.60
N ASN A 238 -15.56 -4.14 -20.24
CA ASN A 238 -14.41 -4.67 -20.98
C ASN A 238 -14.76 -5.25 -22.36
N SER A 239 -16.03 -5.65 -22.56
CA SER A 239 -16.54 -6.18 -23.83
C SER A 239 -16.82 -5.11 -24.91
N ARG A 240 -16.85 -3.83 -24.54
CA ARG A 240 -17.05 -2.73 -25.49
C ARG A 240 -15.84 -2.57 -26.41
N SER A 241 -16.08 -2.32 -27.69
CA SER A 241 -15.01 -2.03 -28.65
C SER A 241 -14.42 -0.64 -28.38
N GLY A 242 -13.09 -0.51 -28.54
CA GLY A 242 -12.41 0.79 -28.43
C GLY A 242 -12.32 1.37 -27.01
N VAL A 243 -12.45 0.56 -25.96
CA VAL A 243 -12.21 1.04 -24.58
C VAL A 243 -10.74 1.36 -24.34
N SER A 244 -10.46 2.58 -23.89
CA SER A 244 -9.10 3.06 -23.60
C SER A 244 -8.56 2.59 -22.23
N TYR A 245 -9.43 2.03 -21.38
CA TYR A 245 -9.10 1.50 -20.06
C TYR A 245 -9.91 0.25 -19.73
N LYS A 246 -9.41 -0.53 -18.76
CA LYS A 246 -10.00 -1.78 -18.30
C LYS A 246 -10.40 -1.68 -16.83
N LEU A 247 -11.55 -2.25 -16.51
CA LEU A 247 -11.96 -2.52 -15.13
C LEU A 247 -11.51 -3.92 -14.72
N GLY A 248 -11.44 -4.16 -13.41
CA GLY A 248 -11.10 -5.48 -12.90
C GLY A 248 -11.38 -5.78 -11.44
N LEU A 249 -11.24 -7.07 -11.14
CA LEU A 249 -11.33 -7.65 -9.79
C LEU A 249 -10.11 -7.24 -8.96
N ASN A 250 -10.05 -5.96 -8.58
CA ASN A 250 -9.07 -5.44 -7.63
C ASN A 250 -9.48 -5.76 -6.19
N ALA A 251 -8.65 -5.42 -5.20
CA ALA A 251 -8.87 -5.78 -3.79
C ALA A 251 -10.17 -5.27 -3.14
N HIS A 252 -10.92 -4.44 -3.85
CA HIS A 252 -12.16 -3.83 -3.40
C HIS A 252 -13.39 -4.37 -4.15
N ALA A 253 -13.21 -5.32 -5.07
CA ALA A 253 -14.30 -5.87 -5.88
C ALA A 253 -15.34 -6.64 -5.06
N ASP A 254 -15.06 -6.97 -3.79
CA ASP A 254 -15.99 -7.55 -2.82
C ASP A 254 -16.87 -6.53 -2.09
N LEU A 255 -16.72 -5.23 -2.39
CA LEU A 255 -17.53 -4.15 -1.83
C LEU A 255 -18.58 -3.71 -2.84
N THR A 256 -19.77 -3.37 -2.38
CA THR A 256 -20.69 -2.57 -3.21
C THR A 256 -20.12 -1.16 -3.43
N THR A 257 -20.56 -0.46 -4.48
CA THR A 257 -20.13 0.92 -4.74
C THR A 257 -20.42 1.84 -3.56
N GLU A 258 -21.55 1.65 -2.87
CA GLU A 258 -21.90 2.43 -1.68
C GLU A 258 -21.03 2.10 -0.47
N GLU A 259 -20.70 0.82 -0.23
CA GLU A 259 -19.75 0.47 0.82
C GLU A 259 -18.36 1.03 0.53
N PHE A 260 -17.90 0.94 -0.73
CA PHE A 260 -16.64 1.55 -1.17
C PHE A 260 -16.67 3.06 -0.92
N ARG A 261 -17.75 3.73 -1.33
CA ARG A 261 -17.96 5.16 -1.11
C ARG A 261 -17.86 5.53 0.36
N LEU A 262 -18.66 4.90 1.23
CA LEU A 262 -18.65 5.20 2.66
C LEU A 262 -17.27 4.97 3.26
N ARG A 263 -16.58 3.92 2.82
CA ARG A 263 -15.27 3.54 3.33
C ARG A 263 -14.17 4.55 2.99
N TYR A 264 -14.14 5.05 1.76
CA TYR A 264 -13.06 5.93 1.26
C TYR A 264 -13.39 7.42 1.30
N PHE A 265 -14.67 7.80 1.37
CA PHE A 265 -15.13 9.20 1.34
C PHE A 265 -15.78 9.62 2.66
N GLY A 266 -15.94 8.70 3.61
CA GLY A 266 -16.62 8.97 4.88
C GLY A 266 -18.14 8.99 4.77
N ALA A 267 -18.81 9.20 5.91
CA ALA A 267 -20.27 9.18 6.00
C ALA A 267 -20.95 10.44 5.45
N ARG A 268 -20.21 11.55 5.34
CA ARG A 268 -20.65 12.78 4.68
C ARG A 268 -19.62 13.13 3.63
N PRO A 269 -19.90 12.96 2.32
CA PRO A 269 -19.06 13.58 1.31
C PRO A 269 -19.13 15.08 1.53
N VAL A 270 -17.99 15.72 1.76
CA VAL A 270 -17.94 17.17 1.78
C VAL A 270 -17.29 17.60 0.48
N ASP A 271 -17.94 18.53 -0.22
CA ASP A 271 -17.33 19.18 -1.37
C ASP A 271 -16.12 19.98 -0.91
N LEU A 272 -14.95 19.72 -1.51
CA LEU A 272 -13.74 20.51 -1.27
C LEU A 272 -13.97 22.00 -1.61
N LEU A 273 -14.86 22.31 -2.56
CA LEU A 273 -15.30 23.66 -2.89
C LEU A 273 -16.39 24.19 -1.94
N GLU A 274 -17.23 23.38 -1.28
CA GLU A 274 -18.17 23.88 -0.25
C GLU A 274 -17.44 24.16 1.07
N LEU A 275 -16.41 23.40 1.42
CA LEU A 275 -15.51 23.75 2.52
C LEU A 275 -14.88 25.14 2.34
N ARG A 276 -14.69 25.58 1.09
CA ARG A 276 -14.28 26.95 0.74
C ARG A 276 -15.32 28.01 1.11
N GLY A 277 -16.62 27.68 1.08
CA GLY A 277 -17.74 28.61 1.25
C GLY A 277 -18.49 28.50 2.59
N ALA A 278 -18.24 27.46 3.39
CA ALA A 278 -19.00 27.17 4.62
C ALA A 278 -18.52 27.94 5.87
N GLU A 279 -17.47 28.75 5.78
CA GLU A 279 -17.20 29.78 6.80
C GLU A 279 -18.22 30.92 6.69
N MET A 280 -19.41 30.67 7.25
CA MET A 280 -20.37 31.64 7.79
C MET A 280 -20.75 32.82 6.88
N LYS A 281 -21.99 32.75 6.37
CA LYS A 281 -22.80 33.92 6.06
C LYS A 281 -22.94 34.80 7.31
N GLU A 282 -22.04 35.74 7.50
CA GLU A 282 -22.40 37.05 8.05
C GLU A 282 -22.46 38.04 6.89
N GLU A 283 -23.62 38.67 6.74
CA GLU A 283 -23.92 39.60 5.66
C GLU A 283 -23.02 40.84 5.76
N GLY A 284 -22.20 41.12 4.74
CA GLY A 284 -21.73 42.50 4.49
C GLY A 284 -20.29 42.76 4.07
N GLU A 285 -19.43 41.77 3.86
CA GLU A 285 -18.06 42.02 3.38
C GLU A 285 -17.80 41.34 2.03
N GLU A 286 -17.30 42.10 1.05
CA GLU A 286 -16.87 41.59 -0.26
C GLU A 286 -15.90 40.42 -0.08
N GLY A 287 -16.28 39.25 -0.59
CA GLY A 287 -15.66 37.96 -0.28
C GLY A 287 -14.20 37.84 -0.74
N ASP A 288 -13.28 38.05 0.19
CA ASP A 288 -11.92 37.55 0.09
C ASP A 288 -11.92 36.03 0.26
N ASP A 289 -11.40 35.31 -0.75
CA ASP A 289 -11.16 33.87 -0.73
C ASP A 289 -10.25 33.49 0.45
N LYS A 290 -10.84 32.95 1.53
CA LYS A 290 -10.18 32.65 2.82
C LYS A 290 -9.38 31.34 2.84
N ARG A 291 -9.16 30.69 1.69
CA ARG A 291 -8.18 29.59 1.58
C ARG A 291 -6.80 30.09 2.02
N PRO A 292 -5.97 29.27 2.68
CA PRO A 292 -4.54 29.53 2.76
C PRO A 292 -3.95 29.78 1.38
N LYS A 293 -3.69 31.05 1.04
CA LYS A 293 -3.04 31.39 -0.22
C LYS A 293 -1.59 30.95 -0.16
N GLY A 294 -1.23 30.04 -1.05
CA GLY A 294 0.14 29.68 -1.30
C GLY A 294 0.92 30.84 -1.91
N GLU A 295 2.22 30.63 -2.06
CA GLU A 295 3.05 31.54 -2.83
C GLU A 295 2.63 31.54 -4.30
N LYS A 296 2.95 32.64 -5.00
CA LYS A 296 2.63 32.76 -6.43
C LYS A 296 3.40 31.72 -7.22
N PHE A 297 2.72 31.07 -8.16
CA PHE A 297 3.33 30.13 -9.09
C PHE A 297 4.47 30.79 -9.88
N PRO A 298 5.71 30.29 -9.77
CA PRO A 298 6.84 30.83 -10.49
C PRO A 298 6.85 30.26 -11.92
N TYR A 299 6.19 30.94 -12.85
CA TYR A 299 6.24 30.56 -14.26
C TYR A 299 7.68 30.46 -14.74
N SER A 300 8.02 29.33 -15.35
CA SER A 300 9.31 29.11 -15.99
C SER A 300 9.20 29.31 -17.51
N HIS A 301 10.25 29.86 -18.11
CA HIS A 301 10.42 29.87 -19.57
C HIS A 301 10.96 28.53 -20.10
N GLU A 302 11.34 27.62 -19.21
CA GLU A 302 11.77 26.27 -19.59
C GLU A 302 10.59 25.48 -20.14
N VAL A 303 10.82 24.84 -21.29
CA VAL A 303 9.85 23.93 -21.90
C VAL A 303 9.89 22.62 -21.11
N PRO A 304 8.78 22.18 -20.49
CA PRO A 304 8.74 20.90 -19.80
C PRO A 304 9.15 19.75 -20.74
N PRO A 305 9.82 18.70 -20.24
CA PRO A 305 10.13 17.53 -21.06
C PRO A 305 8.84 16.86 -21.55
N ALA A 306 8.90 16.13 -22.66
CA ALA A 306 7.73 15.46 -23.23
C ALA A 306 7.13 14.36 -22.33
N ARG A 307 7.96 13.78 -21.45
CA ARG A 307 7.56 12.82 -20.40
C ARG A 307 8.24 13.13 -19.08
N ARG A 308 7.58 12.78 -17.99
CA ARG A 308 8.11 12.81 -16.62
C ARG A 308 7.50 11.65 -15.84
N ASP A 309 8.33 10.90 -15.12
CA ASP A 309 7.87 9.94 -14.12
C ASP A 309 8.82 9.99 -12.91
N TRP A 310 8.36 10.60 -11.82
CA TRP A 310 9.15 10.74 -10.59
C TRP A 310 9.43 9.40 -9.90
N ARG A 311 8.70 8.32 -10.25
CA ARG A 311 8.94 6.97 -9.72
C ARG A 311 10.22 6.38 -10.31
N GLU A 312 10.48 6.59 -11.60
CA GLU A 312 11.70 6.13 -12.27
C GLU A 312 12.96 6.77 -11.68
N GLU A 313 12.82 7.97 -11.12
CA GLU A 313 13.89 8.71 -10.43
C GLU A 313 14.01 8.35 -8.93
N GLY A 314 13.19 7.42 -8.43
CA GLY A 314 13.17 7.02 -7.02
C GLY A 314 12.72 8.15 -6.07
N LYS A 315 11.89 9.09 -6.56
CA LYS A 315 11.46 10.28 -5.82
C LYS A 315 10.06 10.17 -5.19
N ILE A 316 9.42 9.02 -5.31
CA ILE A 316 8.06 8.78 -4.83
C ILE A 316 8.07 7.68 -3.77
N THR A 317 7.48 7.96 -2.61
CA THR A 317 7.26 7.00 -1.53
C THR A 317 6.29 5.89 -1.96
N PRO A 318 6.29 4.72 -1.29
CA PRO A 318 5.32 3.66 -1.57
C PRO A 318 3.86 4.14 -1.53
N VAL A 319 2.99 3.44 -2.26
CA VAL A 319 1.53 3.67 -2.18
C VAL A 319 1.03 3.24 -0.80
N LYS A 320 0.20 4.08 -0.19
CA LYS A 320 -0.46 3.81 1.09
C LYS A 320 -1.95 3.48 0.87
N ASP A 321 -2.59 3.04 1.93
CA ASP A 321 -4.03 2.78 1.96
C ASP A 321 -4.67 3.63 3.06
N GLN A 322 -5.54 4.55 2.66
CA GLN A 322 -6.32 5.37 3.58
C GLN A 322 -7.42 4.57 4.28
N HIS A 323 -7.58 3.31 3.90
CA HIS A 323 -8.44 2.37 4.56
C HIS A 323 -7.65 1.37 5.41
N VAL A 324 -7.87 1.40 6.73
CA VAL A 324 -7.38 0.40 7.67
C VAL A 324 -8.53 0.00 8.60
N GLY A 325 -8.72 -1.30 8.84
CA GLY A 325 -9.61 -1.78 9.90
C GLY A 325 -11.11 -1.58 9.68
N GLY A 326 -11.56 -1.26 8.47
CA GLY A 326 -12.99 -1.31 8.13
C GLY A 326 -13.80 -0.03 8.35
N ALA A 327 -13.26 0.95 9.07
CA ALA A 327 -13.95 2.18 9.43
C ALA A 327 -14.05 3.19 8.26
N PRO A 328 -15.20 3.88 8.10
CA PRO A 328 -15.35 5.05 7.23
C PRO A 328 -14.45 6.21 7.66
N CYS A 329 -13.56 6.68 6.77
CA CYS A 329 -12.77 7.90 7.02
C CYS A 329 -12.45 8.63 5.71
N GLY A 330 -13.02 9.81 5.52
CA GLY A 330 -12.77 10.70 4.38
C GLY A 330 -11.51 11.55 4.57
N CYS A 331 -10.35 10.90 4.60
CA CYS A 331 -9.06 11.54 4.90
C CYS A 331 -8.14 11.69 3.68
N CYS A 332 -8.68 11.59 2.46
CA CYS A 332 -7.88 11.71 1.24
C CYS A 332 -7.06 13.00 1.16
N TYR A 333 -7.56 14.11 1.72
CA TYR A 333 -6.82 15.38 1.84
C TYR A 333 -5.51 15.23 2.63
N ALA A 334 -5.52 14.44 3.73
CA ALA A 334 -4.34 14.14 4.51
C ALA A 334 -3.37 13.27 3.71
N PHE A 335 -3.85 12.22 3.03
CA PHE A 335 -3.01 11.36 2.20
C PHE A 335 -2.41 12.09 0.99
N GLY A 336 -3.21 12.88 0.26
CA GLY A 336 -2.76 13.68 -0.87
C GLY A 336 -1.77 14.77 -0.44
N GLY A 337 -2.12 15.55 0.58
CA GLY A 337 -1.25 16.58 1.16
C GLY A 337 0.07 15.99 1.67
N MET A 338 0.01 14.92 2.46
CA MET A 338 1.22 14.28 2.98
C MET A 338 2.07 13.67 1.86
N ALA A 339 1.49 13.09 0.81
CA ALA A 339 2.24 12.63 -0.35
C ALA A 339 2.99 13.79 -1.06
N GLY A 340 2.40 14.99 -1.10
CA GLY A 340 3.08 16.21 -1.57
C GLY A 340 4.24 16.65 -0.66
N VAL A 341 4.08 16.57 0.66
CA VAL A 341 5.14 16.87 1.65
C VAL A 341 6.29 15.86 1.55
N GLU A 342 5.98 14.57 1.42
CA GLU A 342 6.94 13.49 1.21
C GLU A 342 7.76 13.71 -0.07
N ALA A 343 7.09 14.09 -1.17
CA ALA A 343 7.73 14.42 -2.43
C ALA A 343 8.70 15.60 -2.28
N ALA A 344 8.25 16.72 -1.70
CA ALA A 344 9.08 17.89 -1.44
C ALA A 344 10.32 17.55 -0.59
N ASN A 345 10.13 16.74 0.46
CA ASN A 345 11.23 16.27 1.30
C ASN A 345 12.20 15.37 0.53
N THR A 346 11.69 14.45 -0.29
CA THR A 346 12.52 13.51 -1.05
C THR A 346 13.32 14.22 -2.14
N LEU A 347 12.73 15.21 -2.81
CA LEU A 347 13.43 16.02 -3.81
C LEU A 347 14.60 16.80 -3.20
N TYR A 348 14.40 17.38 -2.01
CA TYR A 348 15.46 18.14 -1.34
C TYR A 348 16.52 17.25 -0.67
N THR A 349 16.10 16.20 0.06
CA THR A 349 17.01 15.40 0.89
C THR A 349 17.57 14.16 0.20
N GLY A 350 16.92 13.70 -0.86
CA GLY A 350 17.17 12.40 -1.47
C GLY A 350 16.70 11.20 -0.65
N GLN A 351 16.02 11.41 0.49
CA GLN A 351 15.56 10.35 1.38
C GLN A 351 14.05 10.14 1.25
N LEU A 352 13.66 8.90 0.95
CA LEU A 352 12.26 8.46 0.96
C LEU A 352 11.81 8.27 2.41
N THR A 353 11.22 9.32 2.98
CA THR A 353 10.64 9.29 4.32
C THR A 353 9.13 9.25 4.21
N THR A 354 8.50 8.23 4.79
CA THR A 354 7.04 8.15 4.93
C THR A 354 6.58 8.90 6.18
N LEU A 355 5.52 9.69 6.02
CA LEU A 355 5.03 10.63 7.03
C LEU A 355 3.65 10.25 7.54
N SER A 356 3.28 10.74 8.72
CA SER A 356 2.02 10.35 9.37
C SER A 356 0.83 11.16 8.88
N GLU A 357 -0.07 10.54 8.13
CA GLU A 357 -1.40 11.07 7.88
C GLU A 357 -2.26 11.12 9.15
N GLN A 358 -2.02 10.21 10.11
CA GLN A 358 -2.76 10.18 11.37
C GLN A 358 -2.52 11.41 12.22
N GLU A 359 -1.30 11.94 12.24
CA GLU A 359 -1.01 13.18 12.95
C GLU A 359 -1.82 14.35 12.38
N ILE A 360 -1.98 14.40 11.05
CA ILE A 360 -2.87 15.39 10.40
C ILE A 360 -4.32 15.16 10.84
N VAL A 361 -4.83 13.93 10.73
CA VAL A 361 -6.22 13.59 11.12
C VAL A 361 -6.51 13.89 12.59
N ASP A 362 -5.52 13.74 13.48
CA ASP A 362 -5.69 13.97 14.92
C ASP A 362 -5.51 15.42 15.34
N CYS A 363 -4.55 16.13 14.73
CA CYS A 363 -4.01 17.40 15.25
C CYS A 363 -4.21 18.61 14.35
N ASP A 364 -4.59 18.42 13.08
CA ASP A 364 -4.96 19.54 12.23
C ASP A 364 -6.28 20.14 12.70
N GLY A 365 -6.22 21.41 13.11
CA GLY A 365 -7.38 22.17 13.56
C GLY A 365 -8.02 23.02 12.46
N LEU A 366 -7.50 22.95 11.23
CA LEU A 366 -8.04 23.62 10.05
C LEU A 366 -9.01 22.72 9.27
N ASP A 367 -8.88 21.40 9.44
CA ASP A 367 -9.66 20.37 8.76
C ASP A 367 -10.54 19.58 9.74
N TYR A 368 -11.33 18.64 9.22
CA TYR A 368 -12.40 17.96 9.95
C TYR A 368 -12.09 16.47 10.22
N GLY A 369 -10.81 16.11 10.32
CA GLY A 369 -10.39 14.74 10.63
C GLY A 369 -10.87 13.74 9.58
N CYS A 370 -11.76 12.82 9.95
CA CYS A 370 -12.36 11.85 9.02
C CYS A 370 -13.60 12.36 8.27
N ASP A 371 -14.08 13.57 8.57
CA ASP A 371 -15.22 14.19 7.90
C ASP A 371 -14.78 15.05 6.68
N GLY A 372 -13.50 15.03 6.30
CA GLY A 372 -12.97 15.78 5.14
C GLY A 372 -11.99 16.90 5.51
N GLY A 373 -11.42 17.53 4.49
CA GLY A 373 -10.43 18.60 4.64
C GLY A 373 -9.81 19.02 3.31
N ASP A 374 -8.89 19.99 3.34
CA ASP A 374 -8.19 20.53 2.16
C ASP A 374 -6.68 20.22 2.25
N PHE A 375 -6.08 19.66 1.19
CA PHE A 375 -4.64 19.40 1.19
C PHE A 375 -3.78 20.68 1.34
N ALA A 376 -4.31 21.86 1.00
CA ALA A 376 -3.65 23.14 1.23
C ALA A 376 -3.59 23.50 2.72
N ASN A 377 -4.62 23.13 3.49
CA ASN A 377 -4.61 23.24 4.95
C ASN A 377 -3.52 22.34 5.54
N VAL A 378 -3.37 21.12 5.03
CA VAL A 378 -2.28 20.21 5.42
C VAL A 378 -0.92 20.86 5.21
N PHE A 379 -0.66 21.45 4.04
CA PHE A 379 0.61 22.16 3.80
C PHE A 379 0.80 23.32 4.77
N LYS A 380 -0.22 24.16 4.97
CA LYS A 380 -0.18 25.26 5.93
C LYS A 380 0.12 24.74 7.34
N TRP A 381 -0.57 23.69 7.77
CA TRP A 381 -0.42 23.10 9.10
C TRP A 381 0.98 22.54 9.29
N VAL A 382 1.51 21.76 8.34
CA VAL A 382 2.88 21.18 8.46
C VAL A 382 3.92 22.29 8.56
N ARG A 383 3.79 23.38 7.77
CA ARG A 383 4.67 24.55 7.86
C ARG A 383 4.57 25.22 9.22
N ASP A 384 3.36 25.56 9.66
CA ASP A 384 3.13 26.36 10.87
C ASP A 384 3.36 25.55 12.16
N ASN A 385 3.12 24.25 12.13
CA ASN A 385 3.48 23.32 13.20
C ASN A 385 4.99 23.10 13.30
N GLY A 386 5.79 23.58 12.34
CA GLY A 386 7.24 23.38 12.33
C GLY A 386 7.62 21.93 12.05
N GLY A 387 6.80 21.23 11.26
CA GLY A 387 7.03 19.88 10.78
C GLY A 387 5.99 18.85 11.21
N VAL A 388 6.26 17.61 10.83
CA VAL A 388 5.37 16.45 10.98
C VAL A 388 6.18 15.19 11.24
N ASP A 389 5.54 14.22 11.88
CA ASP A 389 6.06 12.94 12.30
C ASP A 389 6.04 11.89 11.16
N THR A 390 6.77 10.80 11.36
CA THR A 390 6.76 9.60 10.50
C THR A 390 5.59 8.69 10.83
N ASP A 391 5.05 7.99 9.83
CA ASP A 391 4.02 6.96 10.03
C ASP A 391 4.49 5.80 10.92
N ALA A 392 5.79 5.49 10.93
CA ALA A 392 6.35 4.49 11.84
C ALA A 392 6.23 4.87 13.33
N HIS A 393 6.32 6.16 13.65
CA HIS A 393 6.18 6.62 15.03
C HIS A 393 4.71 6.90 15.35
N TRP A 394 3.94 7.48 14.42
CA TRP A 394 2.49 7.76 14.54
C TRP A 394 1.69 6.97 13.49
N PRO A 395 1.40 5.67 13.73
CA PRO A 395 0.71 4.83 12.76
C PRO A 395 -0.72 5.29 12.49
N TYR A 396 -1.20 4.95 11.30
CA TYR A 396 -2.56 5.25 10.86
C TYR A 396 -3.60 4.28 11.43
N GLU A 397 -4.68 4.84 11.96
CA GLU A 397 -5.78 4.12 12.64
C GLU A 397 -7.14 4.30 11.94
N ALA A 398 -7.22 5.07 10.86
CA ALA A 398 -8.45 5.31 10.08
C ALA A 398 -9.64 5.81 10.90
N LYS A 399 -9.37 6.63 11.92
CA LYS A 399 -10.34 7.32 12.76
C LYS A 399 -9.66 8.54 13.41
N VAL A 400 -10.44 9.52 13.84
CA VAL A 400 -9.92 10.59 14.69
C VAL A 400 -9.61 10.03 16.08
N THR A 401 -8.39 10.26 16.55
CA THR A 401 -7.95 9.92 17.90
C THR A 401 -7.55 11.18 18.67
N THR A 402 -6.82 11.02 19.78
CA THR A 402 -6.39 12.16 20.59
C THR A 402 -5.12 12.77 20.03
N CYS A 403 -5.13 14.07 19.73
CA CYS A 403 -3.89 14.78 19.42
C CYS A 403 -2.90 14.77 20.61
N HIS A 404 -1.86 13.95 20.51
CA HIS A 404 -0.80 13.85 21.51
C HIS A 404 0.21 15.01 21.40
N LYS A 405 -0.18 16.23 21.78
CA LYS A 405 0.64 17.46 21.66
C LYS A 405 2.07 17.35 22.21
N LYS A 406 2.28 16.60 23.30
CA LYS A 406 3.62 16.37 23.87
C LYS A 406 4.52 15.55 22.94
N ARG A 407 3.95 14.57 22.24
CA ARG A 407 4.64 13.70 21.28
C ARG A 407 4.98 14.48 20.02
N MET A 408 3.99 15.16 19.44
CA MET A 408 4.14 16.08 18.32
C MET A 408 5.27 17.11 18.56
N ARG A 409 5.26 17.82 19.69
CA ARG A 409 6.31 18.82 19.98
C ARG A 409 7.73 18.25 20.09
N LYS A 410 7.87 16.96 20.40
CA LYS A 410 9.18 16.30 20.59
C LYS A 410 9.74 15.72 19.31
N HIS A 411 8.90 15.34 18.34
CA HIS A 411 9.33 14.60 17.16
C HIS A 411 8.69 15.16 15.87
N ARG A 412 9.45 16.01 15.17
CA ARG A 412 9.09 16.60 13.87
C ARG A 412 10.26 16.44 12.89
N PRO A 413 10.51 15.20 12.42
CA PRO A 413 11.65 14.87 11.58
C PRO A 413 11.62 15.54 10.21
N VAL A 414 10.45 15.91 9.68
CA VAL A 414 10.33 16.54 8.36
C VAL A 414 9.59 17.87 8.43
N THR A 415 10.11 18.86 7.70
CA THR A 415 9.54 20.22 7.57
C THR A 415 9.45 20.62 6.12
N ILE A 416 8.56 21.56 5.82
CA ILE A 416 8.51 22.29 4.54
C ILE A 416 8.69 23.79 4.78
N ASN A 417 9.02 24.51 3.72
CA ASN A 417 9.24 25.95 3.78
C ASN A 417 7.98 26.74 3.38
N GLY A 418 7.19 26.19 2.48
CA GLY A 418 5.94 26.77 2.03
C GLY A 418 5.23 25.86 1.04
N PHE A 419 4.24 26.42 0.39
CA PHE A 419 3.48 25.77 -0.66
C PHE A 419 3.04 26.80 -1.70
N VAL A 420 2.76 26.32 -2.90
CA VAL A 420 2.44 27.13 -4.07
C VAL A 420 1.11 26.66 -4.64
N ASP A 421 0.28 27.62 -4.99
CA ASP A 421 -0.95 27.37 -5.75
C ASP A 421 -0.62 27.40 -7.23
N VAL A 422 -0.90 26.29 -7.91
CA VAL A 422 -0.75 26.21 -9.36
C VAL A 422 -2.00 26.84 -9.99
N PRO A 423 -1.87 27.65 -11.06
CA PRO A 423 -3.00 28.28 -11.73
C PRO A 423 -4.12 27.28 -12.06
N GLU A 424 -5.32 27.57 -11.57
CA GLU A 424 -6.52 26.78 -11.81
C GLU A 424 -6.87 26.77 -13.31
N HIS A 425 -7.53 25.70 -13.75
CA HIS A 425 -8.05 25.52 -15.12
C HIS A 425 -6.97 25.60 -16.20
N ASN A 426 -5.74 25.17 -15.86
CA ASN A 426 -4.57 25.33 -16.71
C ASN A 426 -3.66 24.09 -16.69
N GLU A 427 -3.96 23.11 -17.55
CA GLU A 427 -3.13 21.91 -17.72
C GLU A 427 -1.68 22.23 -18.14
N THR A 428 -1.42 23.38 -18.76
CA THR A 428 -0.05 23.80 -19.11
C THR A 428 0.73 24.19 -17.85
N ALA A 429 0.13 24.97 -16.96
CA ALA A 429 0.74 25.33 -15.69
C ALA A 429 0.90 24.10 -14.78
N LEU A 430 -0.07 23.18 -14.78
CA LEU A 430 0.04 21.90 -14.11
C LEU A 430 1.20 21.07 -14.65
N MET A 431 1.39 20.99 -15.97
CA MET A 431 2.51 20.26 -16.58
C MET A 431 3.85 20.89 -16.21
N GLN A 432 3.93 22.23 -16.22
CA GLN A 432 5.11 22.95 -15.75
C GLN A 432 5.41 22.63 -14.27
N SER A 433 4.42 22.62 -13.40
CA SER A 433 4.56 22.24 -11.99
C SER A 433 5.08 20.80 -11.87
N VAL A 434 4.38 19.83 -12.48
CA VAL A 434 4.70 18.40 -12.42
C VAL A 434 6.10 18.10 -12.96
N SER A 435 6.59 18.89 -13.93
CA SER A 435 7.94 18.73 -14.45
C SER A 435 9.06 19.07 -13.48
N HIS A 436 8.77 19.81 -12.41
CA HIS A 436 9.70 20.25 -11.35
C HIS A 436 9.45 19.55 -10.01
N THR A 437 8.21 19.24 -9.69
CA THR A 437 7.82 18.56 -8.46
C THR A 437 6.51 17.81 -8.64
N PRO A 438 6.30 16.65 -8.01
CA PRO A 438 4.96 16.07 -7.89
C PRO A 438 3.96 17.09 -7.32
N THR A 439 2.75 17.11 -7.88
CA THR A 439 1.74 18.14 -7.61
C THR A 439 0.46 17.49 -7.11
N VAL A 440 -0.07 17.95 -5.99
CA VAL A 440 -1.34 17.45 -5.43
C VAL A 440 -2.47 18.12 -6.19
N VAL A 441 -3.50 17.34 -6.53
CA VAL A 441 -4.70 17.80 -7.23
C VAL A 441 -5.94 17.25 -6.54
N ALA A 442 -7.05 17.97 -6.66
CA ALA A 442 -8.37 17.42 -6.34
C ALA A 442 -9.06 16.91 -7.62
N VAL A 443 -9.84 15.84 -7.48
CA VAL A 443 -10.58 15.18 -8.56
C VAL A 443 -12.01 14.84 -8.13
N CYS A 444 -12.93 14.72 -9.07
CA CYS A 444 -14.33 14.34 -8.85
C CYS A 444 -14.57 12.86 -9.16
N CYS A 445 -14.09 11.97 -8.30
CA CYS A 445 -14.22 10.54 -8.56
C CYS A 445 -15.59 9.97 -8.15
N GLY A 446 -16.33 10.61 -7.24
CA GLY A 446 -17.63 10.11 -6.76
C GLY A 446 -18.75 10.11 -7.80
N ASP A 447 -18.67 10.94 -8.85
CA ASP A 447 -19.60 10.88 -9.98
C ASP A 447 -19.41 9.64 -10.86
N TYR A 448 -18.21 9.06 -10.81
CA TYR A 448 -17.77 7.97 -11.67
C TYR A 448 -17.26 6.82 -10.82
N LEU A 449 -17.84 6.68 -9.62
CA LEU A 449 -17.26 5.82 -8.60
C LEU A 449 -17.26 4.36 -9.03
N ASP A 450 -18.25 3.91 -9.82
CA ASP A 450 -18.25 2.57 -10.42
C ASP A 450 -16.99 2.30 -11.28
N GLN A 451 -16.52 3.30 -12.03
CA GLN A 451 -15.34 3.15 -12.88
C GLN A 451 -14.04 3.29 -12.06
N TRP A 452 -14.00 4.23 -11.11
CA TRP A 452 -12.84 4.43 -10.24
C TRP A 452 -12.63 3.27 -9.27
N HIS A 453 -13.70 2.82 -8.60
CA HIS A 453 -13.72 1.68 -7.69
C HIS A 453 -13.10 0.45 -8.33
N LEU A 454 -13.46 0.16 -9.59
CA LEU A 454 -13.04 -1.05 -10.30
C LEU A 454 -11.90 -0.81 -11.30
N TYR A 455 -11.29 0.37 -11.34
CA TYR A 455 -10.20 0.66 -12.27
C TYR A 455 -9.04 -0.33 -12.08
N LYS A 456 -8.53 -0.85 -13.22
CA LYS A 456 -7.40 -1.77 -13.24
C LYS A 456 -6.22 -1.26 -14.06
N SER A 457 -6.45 -0.77 -15.27
CA SER A 457 -5.37 -0.32 -16.15
C SER A 457 -5.87 0.50 -17.34
N GLY A 458 -4.96 1.16 -18.04
CA GLY A 458 -5.22 1.94 -19.26
C GLY A 458 -5.53 3.40 -18.98
N ILE A 459 -5.74 4.18 -20.04
CA ILE A 459 -5.93 5.64 -19.96
C ILE A 459 -7.42 5.94 -19.85
N MET A 460 -7.86 6.43 -18.70
CA MET A 460 -9.24 6.81 -18.48
C MET A 460 -9.48 8.22 -19.06
N GLY A 461 -10.27 8.29 -20.14
CA GLY A 461 -10.41 9.52 -20.93
C GLY A 461 -11.77 9.78 -21.57
N GLN A 462 -12.81 9.02 -21.23
CA GLN A 462 -14.18 9.32 -21.67
C GLN A 462 -14.76 10.35 -20.70
N SER A 463 -14.63 11.64 -21.06
CA SER A 463 -15.23 12.84 -20.47
C SER A 463 -15.98 12.57 -19.16
N VAL A 464 -15.22 12.40 -18.07
CA VAL A 464 -15.84 12.46 -16.75
C VAL A 464 -15.90 13.94 -16.41
N GLN A 465 -17.00 14.56 -16.82
CA GLN A 465 -17.32 15.92 -16.41
C GLN A 465 -17.74 15.84 -14.96
N CYS A 466 -17.07 16.60 -14.10
CA CYS A 466 -17.52 16.78 -12.73
C CYS A 466 -18.89 17.45 -12.77
N THR A 467 -19.95 16.67 -12.56
CA THR A 467 -21.31 17.21 -12.36
C THR A 467 -21.56 17.50 -10.89
N LYS A 468 -20.73 16.92 -10.04
CA LYS A 468 -20.64 17.08 -8.60
C LYS A 468 -19.31 17.67 -8.18
N PRO A 469 -19.24 18.08 -6.90
CA PRO A 469 -18.01 18.53 -6.27
C PRO A 469 -16.76 17.68 -6.46
N LEU A 470 -15.59 18.33 -6.37
CA LEU A 470 -14.32 17.64 -6.21
C LEU A 470 -14.31 16.99 -4.81
N ASP A 471 -14.10 15.69 -4.75
CA ASP A 471 -14.36 14.88 -3.56
C ASP A 471 -13.18 13.99 -3.14
N HIS A 472 -12.06 14.07 -3.86
CA HIS A 472 -10.89 13.25 -3.58
C HIS A 472 -9.59 13.96 -3.92
N SER A 473 -8.56 13.79 -3.08
CA SER A 473 -7.23 14.38 -3.29
C SER A 473 -6.21 13.29 -3.64
N VAL A 474 -5.42 13.55 -4.68
CA VAL A 474 -4.43 12.62 -5.24
C VAL A 474 -3.15 13.35 -5.65
N LEU A 475 -2.06 12.62 -5.88
CA LEU A 475 -0.78 13.20 -6.28
C LEU A 475 -0.47 12.89 -7.75
N VAL A 476 -0.31 13.91 -8.59
CA VAL A 476 0.23 13.75 -9.96
C VAL A 476 1.74 13.61 -9.87
N VAL A 477 2.23 12.42 -10.24
CA VAL A 477 3.66 12.05 -10.15
C VAL A 477 4.36 12.00 -11.50
N GLY A 478 3.65 12.39 -12.56
CA GLY A 478 4.20 12.34 -13.90
C GLY A 478 3.16 12.54 -14.98
N TYR A 479 3.63 12.50 -16.21
CA TYR A 479 2.84 12.52 -17.42
C TYR A 479 3.65 11.90 -18.56
N ASP A 480 2.95 11.32 -19.53
CA ASP A 480 3.56 10.78 -20.74
C ASP A 480 2.55 10.76 -21.88
N SER A 481 2.90 10.11 -22.98
CA SER A 481 2.03 9.72 -24.07
C SER A 481 2.15 8.22 -24.31
N ASP A 482 1.03 7.55 -24.54
CA ASP A 482 1.03 6.16 -24.95
C ASP A 482 1.64 6.03 -26.36
N PRO A 483 2.67 5.18 -26.55
CA PRO A 483 3.41 5.13 -27.81
C PRO A 483 2.60 4.51 -28.96
N GLU A 484 1.58 3.69 -28.67
CA GLU A 484 0.78 2.99 -29.68
C GLU A 484 -0.39 3.86 -30.16
N SER A 485 -1.13 4.44 -29.23
CA SER A 485 -2.31 5.27 -29.51
C SER A 485 -1.99 6.76 -29.68
N GLY A 486 -0.84 7.22 -29.18
CA GLY A 486 -0.51 8.64 -29.07
C GLY A 486 -1.31 9.39 -27.98
N GLU A 487 -2.14 8.69 -27.19
CA GLU A 487 -2.95 9.33 -26.15
C GLU A 487 -2.08 9.83 -25.00
N GLN A 488 -2.23 11.12 -24.70
CA GLN A 488 -1.52 11.77 -23.60
C GLN A 488 -2.21 11.48 -22.27
N PHE A 489 -1.43 11.27 -21.20
CA PHE A 489 -1.96 11.01 -19.87
C PHE A 489 -1.18 11.68 -18.75
N TRP A 490 -1.87 11.90 -17.63
CA TRP A 490 -1.34 12.15 -16.30
C TRP A 490 -1.17 10.83 -15.57
N LEU A 491 -0.07 10.70 -14.84
CA LEU A 491 0.18 9.57 -13.95
C LEU A 491 -0.12 10.00 -12.51
N VAL A 492 -1.15 9.39 -11.93
CA VAL A 492 -1.73 9.76 -10.63
C VAL A 492 -1.45 8.68 -9.61
N LYS A 493 -0.84 9.03 -8.47
CA LYS A 493 -0.71 8.20 -7.27
C LYS A 493 -1.96 8.35 -6.42
N ASN A 494 -2.62 7.24 -6.13
CA ASN A 494 -3.80 7.19 -5.28
C ASN A 494 -3.48 6.62 -3.88
N SER A 495 -4.45 6.64 -2.98
CA SER A 495 -4.36 6.21 -1.58
C SER A 495 -5.29 5.04 -1.24
N TRP A 496 -5.61 4.18 -2.21
CA TRP A 496 -6.50 3.01 -2.04
C TRP A 496 -5.74 1.67 -2.08
N GLY A 497 -4.47 1.70 -1.69
CA GLY A 497 -3.59 0.54 -1.65
C GLY A 497 -3.02 0.14 -3.01
N ALA A 498 -1.88 -0.58 -2.99
CA ALA A 498 -1.17 -0.99 -4.19
C ALA A 498 -1.92 -2.05 -5.03
N GLN A 499 -2.94 -2.69 -4.47
CA GLN A 499 -3.76 -3.68 -5.17
C GLN A 499 -4.91 -3.07 -5.99
N TRP A 500 -5.09 -1.74 -5.92
CA TRP A 500 -6.00 -0.97 -6.78
C TRP A 500 -5.25 -0.41 -7.99
N GLY A 501 -5.90 -0.35 -9.16
CA GLY A 501 -5.32 0.22 -10.38
C GLY A 501 -3.98 -0.42 -10.80
N GLU A 502 -3.09 0.42 -11.33
CA GLU A 502 -1.77 0.05 -11.85
C GLU A 502 -0.72 0.13 -10.73
N GLY A 503 -0.84 -0.75 -9.73
CA GLY A 503 0.05 -0.74 -8.56
C GLY A 503 -0.23 0.41 -7.60
N GLY A 504 -1.49 0.84 -7.50
CA GLY A 504 -1.92 2.03 -6.74
C GLY A 504 -1.94 3.32 -7.55
N TYR A 505 -1.66 3.23 -8.84
CA TYR A 505 -1.64 4.37 -9.76
C TYR A 505 -2.79 4.31 -10.77
N MET A 506 -3.08 5.45 -11.38
CA MET A 506 -4.04 5.60 -12.45
C MET A 506 -3.48 6.52 -13.54
N ARG A 507 -3.85 6.20 -14.79
CA ARG A 507 -3.62 7.09 -15.93
C ARG A 507 -4.91 7.80 -16.32
N LEU A 508 -4.92 9.12 -16.16
CA LEU A 508 -6.02 9.99 -16.59
C LEU A 508 -5.64 10.68 -17.90
N LYS A 509 -6.57 10.79 -18.84
CA LYS A 509 -6.32 11.48 -20.11
C LYS A 509 -5.93 12.94 -19.87
N ARG A 510 -4.91 13.39 -20.59
CA ARG A 510 -4.34 14.75 -20.52
C ARG A 510 -4.60 15.49 -21.82
N GLY A 511 -4.79 16.80 -21.74
CA GLY A 511 -5.06 17.64 -22.91
C GLY A 511 -6.49 17.42 -23.44
N VAL A 512 -7.45 17.34 -22.52
CA VAL A 512 -8.88 17.27 -22.86
C VAL A 512 -9.41 18.66 -23.23
N ALA A 513 -10.59 18.73 -23.82
CA ALA A 513 -11.16 20.02 -24.24
C ALA A 513 -11.69 20.83 -23.04
N GLU A 514 -12.06 20.14 -21.96
CA GLU A 514 -12.54 20.69 -20.72
C GLU A 514 -11.41 21.43 -19.99
N ARG A 515 -11.66 22.71 -19.65
CA ARG A 515 -10.67 23.55 -18.97
C ARG A 515 -10.23 23.03 -17.60
N ASP A 516 -11.12 22.29 -16.95
CA ASP A 516 -10.90 21.68 -15.65
C ASP A 516 -10.02 20.42 -15.73
N GLY A 517 -9.69 19.97 -16.93
CA GLY A 517 -9.02 18.69 -17.15
C GLY A 517 -9.94 17.50 -16.88
N GLN A 518 -9.45 16.31 -17.20
CA GLN A 518 -10.17 15.06 -16.95
C GLN A 518 -10.45 14.88 -15.44
N ALA A 519 -11.70 14.63 -15.05
CA ALA A 519 -12.11 14.51 -13.65
C ALA A 519 -11.81 15.77 -12.79
N GLY A 520 -11.68 16.95 -13.39
CA GLY A 520 -11.48 18.21 -12.67
C GLY A 520 -10.06 18.40 -12.14
N LEU A 521 -9.09 17.59 -12.57
CA LEU A 521 -7.75 17.56 -11.99
C LEU A 521 -6.97 18.88 -12.09
N ALA A 522 -7.34 19.76 -13.01
CA ALA A 522 -6.70 21.06 -13.20
C ALA A 522 -7.44 22.19 -12.45
N THR A 523 -8.58 21.92 -11.82
CA THR A 523 -9.34 22.91 -11.04
C THR A 523 -8.60 23.32 -9.79
N PHE A 524 -7.97 22.38 -9.07
CA PHE A 524 -7.32 22.68 -7.79
C PHE A 524 -5.95 22.00 -7.65
N PRO A 525 -4.92 22.51 -8.33
CA PRO A 525 -3.56 21.98 -8.23
C PRO A 525 -2.68 22.81 -7.28
N GLY A 526 -1.83 22.14 -6.49
CA GLY A 526 -0.88 22.79 -5.59
C GLY A 526 0.24 21.87 -5.12
N TYR A 527 1.36 22.44 -4.67
CA TYR A 527 2.50 21.65 -4.18
C TYR A 527 3.19 22.31 -2.99
N ALA A 528 3.69 21.48 -2.07
CA ALA A 528 4.62 21.90 -1.04
C ALA A 528 6.05 22.01 -1.60
N TYR A 529 6.87 22.88 -1.02
CA TYR A 529 8.28 22.95 -1.37
C TYR A 529 9.19 23.01 -0.13
N LYS A 530 10.43 22.57 -0.32
CA LYS A 530 11.47 22.54 0.71
C LYS A 530 12.79 23.03 0.14
N ASN A 531 13.43 23.97 0.84
CA ASN A 531 14.74 24.51 0.50
C ASN A 531 15.69 24.60 1.72
N THR A 532 15.26 24.09 2.89
CA THR A 532 16.07 24.03 4.12
C THR A 532 16.20 22.61 4.66
N PRO A 533 17.30 22.26 5.36
CA PRO A 533 17.47 20.94 5.97
C PRO A 533 16.41 20.62 7.02
N ASN A 534 16.20 19.33 7.26
CA ASN A 534 15.33 18.89 8.36
C ASN A 534 15.94 19.21 9.74
N PRO A 535 15.13 19.37 10.82
CA PRO A 535 15.64 19.74 12.14
C PRO A 535 16.75 18.82 12.67
N GLY A 536 16.68 17.52 12.40
CA GLY A 536 17.73 16.56 12.78
C GLY A 536 19.04 16.72 12.01
N GLN A 537 18.98 17.23 10.77
CA GLN A 537 20.15 17.53 9.95
C GLN A 537 20.80 18.85 10.35
N MET A 538 20.01 19.88 10.66
CA MET A 538 20.52 21.16 11.20
C MET A 538 21.35 20.94 12.47
N ARG A 539 20.83 20.16 13.44
CA ARG A 539 21.58 19.84 14.67
C ARG A 539 22.92 19.14 14.41
N ARG A 540 23.00 18.29 13.38
CA ARG A 540 24.24 17.61 13.00
C ARG A 540 25.22 18.56 12.31
N MET A 541 24.73 19.51 11.51
CA MET A 541 25.56 20.56 10.91
C MET A 541 26.13 21.49 11.99
N ASP A 542 25.31 21.94 12.94
CA ASP A 542 25.74 22.75 14.09
C ASP A 542 26.76 22.01 14.97
N MET A 543 26.55 20.72 15.23
CA MET A 543 27.54 19.90 15.94
C MET A 543 28.84 19.75 15.15
N ARG A 544 28.80 19.53 13.84
CA ARG A 544 30.03 19.44 13.02
C ARG A 544 30.78 20.76 13.01
N GLY A 545 30.09 21.89 12.90
CA GLY A 545 30.67 23.24 13.02
C GLY A 545 31.28 23.50 14.41
N SER A 546 30.62 23.01 15.46
CA SER A 546 31.14 23.10 16.83
C SER A 546 32.37 22.21 17.04
N VAL A 547 32.38 21.00 16.46
CA VAL A 547 33.52 20.07 16.52
C VAL A 547 34.69 20.60 15.69
N SER A 548 34.47 21.19 14.52
CA SER A 548 35.53 21.83 13.74
C SER A 548 36.12 23.04 14.47
N MET A 549 35.28 23.87 15.10
CA MET A 549 35.74 24.98 15.93
C MET A 549 36.55 24.49 17.14
N LEU A 550 36.10 23.43 17.82
CA LEU A 550 36.85 22.82 18.93
C LEU A 550 38.18 22.19 18.47
N ALA A 551 38.22 21.62 17.26
CA ALA A 551 39.45 21.07 16.67
C ALA A 551 40.46 22.18 16.32
N GLU A 552 39.99 23.31 15.77
CA GLU A 552 40.82 24.50 15.53
C GLU A 552 41.34 25.11 16.85
N TYR A 553 40.51 25.18 17.89
CA TYR A 553 40.94 25.59 19.22
C TYR A 553 41.96 24.63 19.82
N TRP A 554 41.80 23.32 19.64
CA TRP A 554 42.75 22.31 20.09
C TRP A 554 44.08 22.37 19.35
N GLN A 555 44.08 22.63 18.04
CA GLN A 555 45.30 22.85 17.27
C GLN A 555 46.05 24.10 17.75
N GLN A 556 45.34 25.21 17.97
CA GLN A 556 45.94 26.43 18.52
C GLN A 556 46.50 26.22 19.93
N TRP A 557 45.82 25.42 20.77
CA TRP A 557 46.31 25.06 22.10
C TRP A 557 47.54 24.15 22.05
N ALA A 558 47.58 23.19 21.12
CA ALA A 558 48.72 22.30 20.93
C ALA A 558 49.95 23.04 20.39
N GLU A 559 49.76 24.02 19.50
CA GLU A 559 50.84 24.91 19.03
C GLU A 559 51.36 25.81 20.16
N TRP A 560 50.48 26.30 21.04
CA TRP A 560 50.86 27.10 22.20
C TRP A 560 51.63 26.27 23.24
N LEU A 561 51.22 25.03 23.52
CA LEU A 561 51.97 24.11 24.41
C LEU A 561 53.26 23.57 23.80
N GLY A 562 53.38 23.51 22.47
CA GLY A 562 54.62 23.13 21.79
C GLY A 562 55.66 24.26 21.71
N THR A 563 55.26 25.50 22.00
CA THR A 563 56.13 26.69 22.00
C THR A 563 56.52 27.15 23.41
N ALA A 564 55.81 26.70 24.45
CA ALA A 564 56.19 26.82 25.87
C ALA A 564 57.12 25.68 26.30
#